data_AF-Q2SPQ4-F1
#
_entry.id   AF-Q2SPQ4-F1
#
_cell.length_a   1.000
_cell.length_b   1.000
_cell.length_c   1.000
_cell.angle_alpha   90.00
_cell.angle_beta   90.00
_cell.angle_gamma   90.00
#
_symmetry.space_group_name_H-M   'P 1'
#
loop_
_entity.id
_entity.type
_entity.pdbx_description
1 polymer ?
#
loop_
_entity_poly.entity_id
_entity_poly.type
_entity_poly.pdbx_seq_one_letter_code
_entity_poly.pdbx_strand_id
1 'polypeptide(L)'
;MSEQHEAIKAGAIKLPGAFSISSVEKVYEQVNNAPATQRIKFDGAEVEVMDAAALQLLLAVQKRQLSHGGGIDWLEASDYMKQVVRLLSLQAQLPGLAD
;
A
#
# COMPACT_ATOMS: atom_id res chain seq x y z
N MET A 1 -14.73 -6.62 21.20
CA MET A 1 -14.71 -5.99 19.86
C MET A 1 -13.54 -6.53 19.01
N SER A 2 -13.27 -7.85 19.07
CA SER A 2 -11.97 -8.39 18.65
C SER A 2 -12.06 -9.21 17.35
N GLU A 3 -13.21 -9.78 17.04
CA GLU A 3 -13.37 -10.71 15.90
C GLU A 3 -13.59 -9.99 14.55
N GLN A 4 -14.16 -8.78 14.55
CA GLN A 4 -14.36 -8.00 13.31
C GLN A 4 -13.05 -7.43 12.75
N HIS A 5 -12.06 -7.12 13.60
CA HIS A 5 -10.75 -6.62 13.15
C HIS A 5 -9.89 -7.71 12.50
N GLU A 6 -10.03 -8.97 12.93
CA GLU A 6 -9.28 -10.11 12.37
C GLU A 6 -9.77 -10.49 10.97
N ALA A 7 -11.09 -10.45 10.73
CA ALA A 7 -11.68 -10.75 9.43
C ALA A 7 -11.32 -9.70 8.35
N ILE A 8 -11.10 -8.43 8.73
CA ILE A 8 -10.70 -7.37 7.81
C ILE A 8 -9.24 -7.56 7.33
N LYS A 9 -8.38 -8.17 8.15
CA LYS A 9 -6.97 -8.45 7.81
C LYS A 9 -6.79 -9.66 6.89
N ALA A 10 -7.78 -10.54 6.76
CA ALA A 10 -7.73 -11.67 5.83
C ALA A 10 -7.67 -11.15 4.38
N GLY A 11 -6.49 -11.25 3.76
CA GLY A 11 -6.24 -10.83 2.37
C GLY A 11 -5.62 -9.43 2.20
N ALA A 12 -5.19 -8.77 3.28
CA ALA A 12 -4.40 -7.55 3.18
C ALA A 12 -2.91 -7.85 3.08
N ILE A 13 -2.21 -7.13 2.20
CA ILE A 13 -0.76 -7.16 2.10
C ILE A 13 -0.20 -6.23 3.17
N LYS A 14 0.48 -6.79 4.17
CA LYS A 14 1.17 -6.02 5.19
C LYS A 14 2.46 -5.41 4.62
N LEU A 15 2.59 -4.09 4.75
CA LEU A 15 3.82 -3.40 4.41
C LEU A 15 4.83 -3.56 5.56
N PRO A 16 6.10 -3.83 5.26
CA PRO A 16 7.13 -3.99 6.29
C PRO A 16 7.50 -2.65 6.92
N GLY A 17 7.95 -2.66 8.18
CA GLY A 17 8.28 -1.40 8.88
C GLY A 17 9.37 -0.58 8.20
N ALA A 18 10.42 -1.25 7.74
CA ALA A 18 11.35 -0.69 6.78
C ALA A 18 10.89 -1.03 5.36
N PHE A 19 9.94 -0.25 4.81
CA PHE A 19 9.47 -0.44 3.44
C PHE A 19 10.46 0.20 2.47
N SER A 20 11.49 -0.55 2.10
CA SER A 20 12.60 -0.06 1.29
C SER A 20 12.97 -1.03 0.18
N ILE A 21 13.98 -0.67 -0.62
CA ILE A 21 14.55 -1.53 -1.65
C ILE A 21 14.98 -2.91 -1.12
N SER A 22 15.35 -3.01 0.16
CA SER A 22 15.72 -4.30 0.79
C SER A 22 14.54 -5.24 1.03
N SER A 23 13.30 -4.74 1.01
CA SER A 23 12.09 -5.50 1.31
C SER A 23 11.05 -5.48 0.19
N VAL A 24 11.20 -4.57 -0.78
CA VAL A 24 10.19 -4.28 -1.80
C VAL A 24 9.86 -5.48 -2.68
N GLU A 25 10.82 -6.37 -2.92
CA GLU A 25 10.65 -7.59 -3.72
C GLU A 25 9.56 -8.50 -3.15
N LYS A 26 9.54 -8.71 -1.82
CA LYS A 26 8.53 -9.55 -1.16
C LYS A 26 7.12 -8.98 -1.27
N VAL A 27 6.99 -7.66 -1.28
CA VAL A 27 5.70 -6.98 -1.46
C VAL A 27 5.30 -7.06 -2.94
N TYR A 28 6.25 -6.88 -3.86
CA TYR A 28 6.03 -7.00 -5.29
C TYR A 28 5.49 -8.38 -5.68
N GLU A 29 6.07 -9.46 -5.17
CA GLU A 29 5.59 -10.82 -5.42
C GLU A 29 4.13 -11.01 -5.01
N GLN A 30 3.76 -10.54 -3.81
CA GLN A 30 2.38 -10.61 -3.32
C GLN A 30 1.42 -9.81 -4.22
N VAL A 31 1.84 -8.63 -4.67
CA VAL A 31 1.04 -7.80 -5.58
C VAL A 31 0.92 -8.42 -6.97
N ASN A 32 1.96 -9.08 -7.49
CA ASN A 32 1.90 -9.76 -8.78
C ASN A 32 0.93 -10.94 -8.80
N ASN A 33 0.70 -11.57 -7.64
CA ASN A 33 -0.29 -12.63 -7.51
C ASN A 33 -1.72 -12.10 -7.42
N ALA A 34 -1.92 -10.80 -7.18
CA ALA A 34 -3.24 -10.19 -7.11
C ALA A 34 -3.76 -9.81 -8.52
N PRO A 35 -4.99 -10.20 -8.91
CA PRO A 35 -5.58 -9.82 -10.19
C PRO A 35 -5.64 -8.31 -10.39
N ALA A 36 -5.33 -7.83 -11.59
CA ALA A 36 -5.31 -6.39 -11.87
C ALA A 36 -6.70 -5.74 -11.81
N THR A 37 -7.75 -6.53 -12.01
CA THR A 37 -9.16 -6.13 -11.97
C THR A 37 -9.72 -5.97 -10.56
N GLN A 38 -8.95 -6.31 -9.52
CA GLN A 38 -9.39 -6.26 -8.13
C GLN A 38 -8.73 -5.10 -7.36
N ARG A 39 -9.38 -4.70 -6.26
CA ARG A 39 -8.79 -3.76 -5.30
C ARG A 39 -7.84 -4.52 -4.38
N ILE A 40 -6.62 -4.00 -4.22
CA ILE A 40 -5.61 -4.56 -3.31
C ILE A 40 -5.70 -3.82 -1.99
N LYS A 41 -5.81 -4.57 -0.89
CA LYS A 41 -5.78 -4.01 0.46
C LYS A 41 -4.35 -3.96 0.97
N PHE A 42 -3.86 -2.78 1.33
CA PHE A 42 -2.58 -2.62 2.03
C PHE A 42 -2.80 -2.25 3.50
N ASP A 43 -2.01 -2.85 4.37
CA ASP A 43 -1.89 -2.48 5.79
C ASP A 43 -0.50 -1.88 6.00
N GLY A 44 -0.45 -0.55 6.16
CA GLY A 44 0.76 0.24 6.34
C GLY A 44 0.95 0.78 7.76
N ALA A 45 0.25 0.23 8.76
CA ALA A 45 0.30 0.71 10.14
C ALA A 45 1.72 0.75 10.71
N GLU A 46 2.52 -0.28 10.41
CA GLU A 46 3.85 -0.50 10.98
C GLU A 46 4.97 0.21 10.21
N VAL A 47 4.69 0.95 9.13
CA VAL A 47 5.71 1.56 8.26
C VAL A 47 6.37 2.75 8.96
N GLU A 48 7.65 2.62 9.27
CA GLU A 48 8.47 3.65 9.92
C GLU A 48 9.40 4.37 8.93
N VAL A 49 9.80 3.67 7.87
CA VAL A 49 10.68 4.20 6.81
C VAL A 49 10.16 3.75 5.45
N MET A 50 10.21 4.67 4.48
CA MET A 50 9.79 4.42 3.11
C MET A 50 10.76 5.11 2.15
N ASP A 51 11.41 4.34 1.28
CA ASP A 51 12.30 4.89 0.26
C ASP A 51 11.63 5.04 -1.10
N ALA A 52 12.41 5.53 -2.07
CA ALA A 52 11.93 5.73 -3.43
C ALA A 52 11.50 4.42 -4.12
N ALA A 53 12.14 3.29 -3.83
CA ALA A 53 11.79 2.01 -4.47
C ALA A 53 10.42 1.51 -3.98
N ALA A 54 10.17 1.61 -2.67
CA ALA A 54 8.87 1.30 -2.08
C ALA A 54 7.76 2.21 -2.62
N LEU A 55 8.02 3.52 -2.69
CA LEU A 55 7.06 4.48 -3.26
C LEU A 55 6.79 4.20 -4.74
N GLN A 56 7.83 3.90 -5.52
CA GLN A 56 7.68 3.52 -6.92
C GLN A 56 6.83 2.27 -7.09
N LEU A 57 6.98 1.27 -6.21
CA LEU A 57 6.12 0.09 -6.22
C LEU A 57 4.66 0.52 -6.03
N LEU A 58 4.33 1.29 -4.98
CA LEU A 58 2.95 1.71 -4.73
C LEU A 58 2.33 2.46 -5.91
N LEU A 59 3.07 3.38 -6.51
CA LEU A 59 2.64 4.15 -7.68
C LEU A 59 2.41 3.24 -8.90
N ALA A 60 3.34 2.31 -9.15
CA ALA A 60 3.23 1.36 -10.25
C ALA A 60 2.02 0.44 -10.09
N VAL A 61 1.78 -0.04 -8.87
CA VAL A 61 0.63 -0.88 -8.52
C VAL A 61 -0.67 -0.12 -8.72
N GLN A 62 -0.78 1.10 -8.19
CA GLN A 62 -1.99 1.90 -8.38
C GLN A 62 -2.28 2.12 -9.87
N LYS A 63 -1.26 2.50 -10.65
CA LYS A 63 -1.39 2.67 -12.09
C LYS A 63 -1.86 1.39 -12.77
N ARG A 64 -1.27 0.24 -12.41
CA ARG A 64 -1.65 -1.08 -12.94
C ARG A 64 -3.11 -1.40 -12.64
N GLN A 65 -3.54 -1.28 -11.38
CA GLN A 65 -4.90 -1.64 -10.98
C GLN A 65 -5.93 -0.70 -11.63
N LEU A 66 -5.70 0.61 -11.62
CA LEU A 66 -6.61 1.58 -12.26
C LEU A 66 -6.77 1.33 -13.76
N SER A 67 -5.70 0.94 -14.46
CA SER A 67 -5.75 0.63 -15.89
C SER A 67 -6.64 -0.57 -16.23
N HIS A 68 -6.99 -1.39 -15.24
CA HIS A 68 -7.81 -2.60 -15.40
C HIS A 68 -9.11 -2.56 -14.56
N GLY A 69 -9.49 -1.39 -14.04
CA GLY A 69 -10.72 -1.21 -13.26
C GLY A 69 -10.65 -1.65 -11.79
N GLY A 70 -9.46 -2.00 -11.29
CA GLY A 70 -9.19 -2.26 -9.88
C GLY A 70 -8.86 -0.99 -9.09
N GLY A 71 -8.10 -1.14 -8.00
CA GLY A 71 -7.56 -0.03 -7.23
C GLY A 71 -6.74 -0.48 -6.02
N ILE A 72 -6.48 0.46 -5.12
CA ILE A 72 -5.90 0.21 -3.81
C ILE A 72 -6.87 0.67 -2.72
N ASP A 73 -7.01 -0.14 -1.68
CA ASP A 73 -7.63 0.21 -0.42
C ASP A 73 -6.58 0.22 0.69
N TRP A 74 -6.58 1.26 1.52
CA TRP A 74 -5.74 1.34 2.70
C TRP A 74 -6.56 0.89 3.90
N LEU A 75 -6.12 -0.16 4.60
CA LEU A 75 -6.69 -0.50 5.89
C LEU A 75 -6.24 0.51 6.95
N GLU A 76 -4.94 0.76 6.97
CA GLU A 76 -4.29 1.74 7.83
C GLU A 76 -3.01 2.22 7.14
N ALA A 77 -2.63 3.47 7.41
CA ALA A 77 -1.38 4.06 6.95
C ALA A 77 -0.73 4.78 8.12
N SER A 78 0.57 4.54 8.34
CA SER A 78 1.33 5.23 9.38
C SER A 78 1.41 6.72 9.11
N ASP A 79 1.64 7.51 10.16
CA ASP A 79 1.84 8.95 10.03
C ASP A 79 3.06 9.28 9.15
N TYR A 80 4.09 8.43 9.17
CA TYR A 80 5.25 8.56 8.30
C TYR A 80 4.85 8.45 6.82
N MET A 81 4.04 7.44 6.45
CA MET A 81 3.56 7.29 5.07
C MET A 81 2.74 8.50 4.63
N LYS A 82 1.81 8.95 5.48
CA LYS A 82 0.98 10.14 5.23
C LYS A 82 1.86 11.38 5.00
N GLN A 83 2.90 11.56 5.83
CA GLN A 83 3.82 12.67 5.71
C GLN A 83 4.60 12.62 4.39
N VAL A 84 5.15 11.46 4.00
CA VAL A 84 5.90 11.32 2.73
C VAL A 84 5.02 11.64 1.53
N VAL A 85 3.79 11.12 1.48
CA VAL A 85 2.86 11.39 0.37
C VAL A 85 2.47 12.86 0.31
N ARG A 86 2.24 13.52 1.46
CA ARG A 86 1.96 14.97 1.51
C ARG A 86 3.17 15.80 1.06
N LEU A 87 4.36 15.46 1.56
CA LEU A 87 5.61 16.15 1.23
C LEU A 87 5.89 16.11 -0.28
N LEU A 88 5.62 14.97 -0.92
CA LEU A 88 5.84 14.76 -2.34
C LEU A 88 4.64 15.14 -3.22
N SER A 89 3.56 15.66 -2.63
CA SER A 89 2.31 16.02 -3.33
C SER A 89 1.70 14.86 -4.15
N LEU A 90 1.72 13.64 -3.58
CA LEU A 90 1.30 12.41 -4.25
C LEU A 90 -0.13 11.96 -3.91
N GLN A 91 -0.93 12.80 -3.25
CA GLN A 91 -2.28 12.45 -2.77
C GLN A 91 -3.20 12.04 -3.93
N ALA A 92 -3.07 12.68 -5.09
CA ALA A 92 -3.85 12.34 -6.28
C ALA A 92 -3.47 10.97 -6.87
N GLN A 93 -2.21 10.56 -6.71
CA GLN A 93 -1.69 9.29 -7.22
C GLN A 93 -1.88 8.16 -6.21
N LEU A 94 -2.00 8.45 -4.92
CA LEU A 94 -2.23 7.47 -3.86
C LEU A 94 -3.45 7.91 -3.02
N PRO A 95 -4.66 7.89 -3.60
CA PRO A 95 -5.86 8.33 -2.91
C PRO A 95 -6.14 7.46 -1.67
N GLY A 96 -6.65 8.06 -0.59
CA GLY A 96 -6.92 7.35 0.66
C GLY A 96 -5.70 7.10 1.55
N LEU A 97 -4.46 7.29 1.06
CA LEU A 97 -3.27 7.09 1.90
C LEU A 97 -3.05 8.26 2.86
N ALA A 98 -3.31 9.49 2.41
CA ALA A 98 -3.00 10.72 3.13
C ALA A 98 -4.22 11.59 3.49
N ASP A 99 -5.42 11.01 3.37
CA ASP A 99 -6.69 11.62 3.77
C ASP A 99 -6.75 11.87 5.29
#